data_AF-A0A1I8G7Z5-F1
#
_entry.id   AF-A0A1I8G7Z5-F1
#
_cell.length_a   1.000
_cell.length_b   1.000
_cell.length_c   1.000
_cell.angle_alpha   90.00
_cell.angle_beta   90.00
_cell.angle_gamma   90.00
#
_symmetry.space_group_name_H-M   'P 1'
#
loop_
_entity.id
_entity.type
_entity.pdbx_description
1 polymer ?
#
loop_
_entity_poly.entity_id
_entity_poly.type
_entity_poly.pdbx_seq_one_letter_code
_entity_poly.pdbx_strand_id
1 'polypeptide(L)'
;MPEQVVRIGVTDFVTYTYEDLQDATNSRFIQKILQLRKTVDSISYDLDLDKAALNKVRKSVKAVYGSGKSHIQSESDLSNLLAELGNYAIDEGADSVGSALSKFSVVTKETNSYFANLMQNLSNIVLSPLETFIKVEMKSDMKKGFDKALKEYESKFDKIRKEKIQAAKEAGHTKTDVSMTEVNNRLD
;
A
#
# COMPACT_ATOMS: atom_id res chain seq x y z
N MET A 1 -21.08 -2.87 14.07
CA MET A 1 -19.68 -3.19 13.74
C MET A 1 -19.72 -4.22 12.62
N PRO A 2 -18.90 -4.11 11.55
CA PRO A 2 -18.88 -5.16 10.55
C PRO A 2 -18.46 -6.47 11.22
N GLU A 3 -19.13 -7.57 10.88
CA GLU A 3 -18.77 -8.91 11.34
C GLU A 3 -17.27 -9.16 11.17
N GLN A 4 -16.63 -9.61 12.24
CA GLN A 4 -15.21 -9.92 12.22
C GLN A 4 -15.01 -11.16 11.34
N VAL A 5 -14.60 -10.95 10.08
CA VAL A 5 -14.34 -12.04 9.13
C VAL A 5 -13.20 -12.89 9.71
N VAL A 6 -13.47 -14.14 10.06
CA VAL A 6 -12.44 -15.11 10.44
C VAL A 6 -11.57 -15.37 9.22
N ARG A 7 -10.40 -14.73 9.19
CA ARG A 7 -9.43 -14.82 8.09
C ARG A 7 -8.72 -16.17 8.12
N ILE A 8 -8.55 -16.77 6.95
CA ILE A 8 -7.66 -17.92 6.78
C ILE A 8 -6.22 -17.39 6.71
N GLY A 9 -5.39 -17.81 7.67
CA GLY A 9 -3.97 -17.50 7.66
C GLY A 9 -3.18 -18.36 6.67
N VAL A 10 -1.92 -18.00 6.45
CA VAL A 10 -1.00 -18.80 5.61
C VAL A 10 -0.84 -20.22 6.17
N THR A 11 -0.73 -20.35 7.50
CA THR A 11 -0.65 -21.65 8.18
C THR A 11 -1.89 -22.50 7.91
N ASP A 12 -3.08 -21.91 8.04
CA ASP A 12 -4.34 -22.61 7.77
C ASP A 12 -4.41 -23.10 6.32
N PHE A 13 -4.04 -22.24 5.36
CA PHE A 13 -3.97 -22.62 3.95
C PHE A 13 -3.00 -23.78 3.71
N VAL A 14 -1.80 -23.72 4.29
CA VAL A 14 -0.79 -24.79 4.17
C VAL A 14 -1.31 -26.08 4.78
N THR A 15 -1.94 -26.01 5.96
CA THR A 15 -2.52 -27.18 6.61
C THR A 15 -3.63 -27.80 5.75
N TYR A 16 -4.59 -27.01 5.27
CA TYR A 16 -5.69 -27.53 4.46
C TYR A 16 -5.22 -28.15 3.14
N THR A 17 -4.22 -27.54 2.51
CA THR A 17 -3.65 -28.08 1.27
C THR A 17 -2.80 -29.32 1.53
N TYR A 18 -2.07 -29.38 2.65
CA TYR A 18 -1.29 -30.54 3.04
C TYR A 18 -2.17 -31.74 3.40
N GLU A 19 -3.25 -31.53 4.13
CA GLU A 19 -4.25 -32.56 4.43
C GLU A 19 -4.83 -33.18 3.15
N ASP A 20 -5.19 -32.34 2.17
CA ASP A 20 -5.70 -32.79 0.87
C ASP A 20 -4.64 -33.54 0.03
N LEU A 21 -3.35 -33.22 0.19
CA LEU A 21 -2.26 -33.96 -0.45
C LEU A 21 -2.07 -35.35 0.17
N GLN A 22 -2.35 -35.51 1.47
CA GLN A 22 -2.28 -36.80 2.15
C GLN A 22 -3.49 -37.71 1.88
N ASP A 23 -4.68 -37.14 1.69
CA ASP A 23 -5.91 -37.87 1.31
C ASP A 23 -6.57 -37.24 0.06
N ALA A 24 -6.00 -37.56 -1.10
CA ALA A 24 -6.50 -37.09 -2.41
C ALA A 24 -7.92 -37.60 -2.75
N THR A 25 -8.43 -38.58 -2.00
CA THR A 25 -9.78 -39.12 -2.17
C THR A 25 -10.84 -38.26 -1.49
N ASN A 26 -10.51 -37.59 -0.38
CA ASN A 26 -11.43 -36.76 0.40
C ASN A 26 -10.96 -35.30 0.56
N SER A 27 -10.80 -34.59 -0.57
CA SER A 27 -10.45 -33.16 -0.55
C SER A 27 -11.46 -32.34 0.27
N ARG A 28 -10.98 -31.66 1.32
CA ARG A 28 -11.74 -30.74 2.19
C ARG A 28 -11.42 -29.29 1.89
N PHE A 29 -10.32 -29.00 1.20
CA PHE A 29 -9.92 -27.64 0.84
C PHE A 29 -11.02 -26.89 0.07
N ILE A 30 -11.80 -27.60 -0.77
CA ILE A 30 -12.92 -27.01 -1.52
C ILE A 30 -13.95 -26.30 -0.59
N GLN A 31 -14.17 -26.81 0.62
CA GLN A 31 -15.10 -26.21 1.59
C GLN A 31 -14.56 -24.89 2.17
N LYS A 32 -13.26 -24.65 2.05
CA LYS A 32 -12.58 -23.45 2.54
C LYS A 32 -12.53 -22.33 1.50
N ILE A 33 -12.85 -22.62 0.23
CA ILE A 33 -12.79 -21.64 -0.87
C ILE A 33 -13.64 -20.39 -0.60
N LEU A 34 -14.87 -20.55 -0.11
CA LEU A 34 -15.74 -19.40 0.20
C LEU A 34 -15.13 -18.51 1.29
N GLN A 35 -14.54 -19.11 2.31
CA GLN A 35 -13.86 -18.39 3.38
C GLN A 35 -12.55 -17.74 2.90
N LEU A 36 -11.82 -18.40 2.00
CA LEU A 36 -10.62 -17.83 1.35
C LEU A 36 -10.98 -16.60 0.52
N ARG A 37 -12.05 -16.67 -0.27
CA ARG A 37 -12.55 -15.54 -1.06
C ARG A 37 -12.90 -14.35 -0.15
N LYS A 38 -13.67 -14.58 0.92
CA LYS A 38 -13.99 -13.55 1.93
C LYS A 38 -12.73 -12.95 2.58
N THR A 39 -11.73 -13.79 2.86
CA THR A 39 -10.44 -13.35 3.43
C THR A 39 -9.70 -12.43 2.47
N VAL A 40 -9.57 -12.82 1.20
CA VAL A 40 -8.89 -12.01 0.17
C VAL A 40 -9.65 -10.72 -0.12
N ASP A 41 -10.98 -10.76 -0.21
CA ASP A 41 -11.80 -9.57 -0.41
C ASP A 41 -11.61 -8.57 0.74
N SER A 42 -11.59 -9.05 1.99
CA SER A 42 -11.34 -8.21 3.16
C SER A 42 -9.94 -7.61 3.15
N ILE A 43 -8.90 -8.39 2.85
CA ILE A 43 -7.52 -7.90 2.78
C ILE A 43 -7.35 -6.90 1.64
N SER A 44 -7.95 -7.16 0.47
CA SER A 44 -7.91 -6.26 -0.67
C SER A 44 -8.57 -4.92 -0.36
N TYR A 45 -9.71 -4.95 0.34
CA TYR A 45 -10.40 -3.74 0.77
C TYR A 45 -9.55 -2.91 1.74
N ASP A 46 -8.97 -3.54 2.76
CA ASP A 46 -8.08 -2.86 3.71
C ASP A 46 -6.86 -2.26 2.99
N LEU A 47 -6.26 -2.99 2.06
CA LEU A 47 -5.13 -2.51 1.26
C LEU A 47 -5.50 -1.29 0.41
N ASP A 48 -6.70 -1.24 -0.14
CA ASP A 48 -7.18 -0.09 -0.91
C ASP A 48 -7.41 1.15 -0.01
N LEU A 49 -7.89 0.95 1.22
CA LEU A 49 -7.96 2.01 2.22
C LEU A 49 -6.57 2.53 2.59
N ASP A 50 -5.61 1.65 2.82
CA ASP A 50 -4.22 2.01 3.11
C ASP A 50 -3.58 2.78 1.95
N LYS A 51 -3.79 2.33 0.71
CA LYS A 51 -3.37 3.06 -0.51
C LYS A 51 -3.95 4.46 -0.55
N ALA A 52 -5.24 4.61 -0.25
CA ALA A 52 -5.90 5.92 -0.23
C ALA A 52 -5.33 6.83 0.87
N ALA A 53 -5.11 6.30 2.07
CA ALA A 53 -4.52 7.02 3.19
C ALA A 53 -3.08 7.46 2.89
N LEU A 54 -2.22 6.56 2.41
CA LEU A 54 -0.84 6.88 2.03
C LEU A 54 -0.77 7.92 0.91
N ASN A 55 -1.70 7.90 -0.04
CA ASN A 55 -1.79 8.94 -1.06
C ASN A 55 -2.11 10.33 -0.48
N LYS A 56 -2.93 10.40 0.58
CA LYS A 56 -3.19 11.65 1.30
C LYS A 56 -1.94 12.12 2.04
N VAL A 57 -1.26 11.23 2.76
CA VAL A 57 0.02 11.53 3.44
C VAL A 57 1.04 12.09 2.44
N ARG A 58 1.21 11.43 1.29
CA ARG A 58 2.09 11.91 0.21
C ARG A 58 1.76 13.34 -0.22
N LYS A 59 0.48 13.64 -0.45
CA LYS A 59 0.04 14.99 -0.85
C LYS A 59 0.39 16.02 0.23
N SER A 60 0.16 15.70 1.50
CA SER A 60 0.49 16.59 2.61
C SER A 60 1.99 16.84 2.74
N VAL A 61 2.81 15.79 2.71
CA VAL A 61 4.28 15.92 2.76
C VAL A 61 4.79 16.75 1.57
N LYS A 62 4.24 16.53 0.38
CA LYS A 62 4.58 17.30 -0.81
C LYS A 62 4.20 18.77 -0.69
N ALA A 63 3.06 19.08 -0.07
CA ALA A 63 2.65 20.46 0.21
C ALA A 63 3.60 21.14 1.21
N VAL A 64 3.98 20.44 2.30
CA VAL A 64 4.98 20.93 3.26
C VAL A 64 6.30 21.24 2.55
N TYR A 65 6.83 20.28 1.79
CA TYR A 65 8.07 20.47 1.03
C TYR A 65 7.98 21.64 0.04
N GLY A 66 6.88 21.73 -0.72
CA GLY A 66 6.65 22.82 -1.68
C GLY A 66 6.60 24.20 -1.00
N SER A 67 5.82 24.32 0.08
CA SER A 67 5.74 25.56 0.85
C SER A 67 7.09 25.95 1.47
N GLY A 68 7.86 24.98 1.96
CA GLY A 68 9.21 25.21 2.48
C GLY A 68 10.17 25.70 1.41
N LYS A 69 10.11 25.18 0.19
CA LYS A 69 10.88 25.71 -0.96
C LYS A 69 10.55 27.17 -1.26
N SER A 70 9.28 27.55 -1.24
CA SER A 70 8.87 28.94 -1.42
C SER A 70 9.36 29.82 -0.27
N HIS A 71 9.26 29.37 0.98
CA HIS A 71 9.75 30.09 2.14
C HIS A 71 11.26 30.36 2.06
N ILE A 72 12.06 29.38 1.63
CA ILE A 72 13.51 29.54 1.42
C ILE A 72 13.80 30.67 0.43
N GLN A 73 13.02 30.76 -0.66
CA GLN A 73 13.20 31.83 -1.62
C GLN A 73 12.87 33.19 -1.00
N SER A 74 11.74 33.31 -0.31
CA SER A 74 11.33 34.56 0.34
C SER A 74 12.34 35.05 1.38
N GLU A 75 12.89 34.15 2.20
CA GLU A 75 13.94 34.48 3.18
C GLU A 75 15.25 34.89 2.49
N SER A 76 15.58 34.30 1.34
CA SER A 76 16.74 34.71 0.53
C SER A 76 16.55 36.13 -0.02
N ASP A 77 15.36 36.44 -0.53
CA ASP A 77 15.04 37.76 -1.06
C ASP A 77 15.07 38.81 0.07
N LEU A 78 14.50 38.48 1.23
CA LEU A 78 14.54 39.33 2.43
C LEU A 78 15.97 39.63 2.89
N SER A 79 16.83 38.60 2.96
CA SER A 79 18.24 38.78 3.32
C SER A 79 18.96 39.73 2.35
N ASN A 80 18.72 39.60 1.04
CA ASN A 80 19.32 40.48 0.04
C ASN A 80 18.84 41.93 0.21
N LEU A 81 17.52 42.15 0.37
CA LEU A 81 16.96 43.49 0.60
C LEU A 81 17.49 44.14 1.88
N LEU A 82 17.67 43.37 2.96
CA LEU A 82 18.27 43.86 4.19
C LEU A 82 19.73 44.29 3.99
N ALA A 83 20.50 43.57 3.17
CA ALA A 83 21.87 43.95 2.85
C ALA A 83 21.92 45.24 2.02
N GLU A 84 21.07 45.35 1.00
CA GLU A 84 20.96 46.54 0.15
C GLU A 84 20.56 47.78 0.95
N LEU A 85 19.52 47.65 1.80
CA LEU A 85 19.09 48.73 2.68
C LEU A 85 20.18 49.09 3.71
N GLY A 86 20.93 48.09 4.18
CA GLY A 86 22.06 48.29 5.07
C GLY A 86 23.16 49.14 4.43
N ASN A 87 23.52 48.83 3.18
CA ASN A 87 24.49 49.61 2.41
C ASN A 87 24.00 51.03 2.16
N TYR A 88 22.74 51.19 1.74
CA TYR A 88 22.15 52.51 1.53
C TYR A 88 22.17 53.37 2.80
N ALA A 89 21.86 52.78 3.97
CA ALA A 89 21.91 53.51 5.23
C ALA A 89 23.34 53.96 5.60
N ILE A 90 24.37 53.17 5.27
CA ILE A 90 25.78 53.57 5.46
C ILE A 90 26.14 54.72 4.52
N ASP A 91 25.75 54.65 3.25
CA ASP A 91 26.03 55.68 2.25
C ASP A 91 25.40 57.03 2.63
N GLU A 92 24.24 57.02 3.29
CA GLU A 92 23.55 58.20 3.83
C GLU A 92 24.08 58.66 5.21
N GLY A 93 25.14 58.03 5.73
CA GLY A 93 25.80 58.39 6.99
C GLY A 93 25.14 57.84 8.27
N ALA A 94 24.21 56.89 8.14
CA ALA A 94 23.57 56.20 9.26
C ALA A 94 24.25 54.85 9.59
N ASP A 95 25.56 54.88 9.84
CA ASP A 95 26.42 53.70 10.00
C ASP A 95 25.90 52.64 11.00
N SER A 96 25.38 53.09 12.14
CA SER A 96 24.86 52.18 13.17
C SER A 96 23.64 51.40 12.71
N VAL A 97 22.73 52.05 11.96
CA VAL A 97 21.54 51.43 11.38
C VAL A 97 21.95 50.47 10.26
N GLY A 98 22.83 50.91 9.37
CA GLY A 98 23.32 50.06 8.29
C GLY A 98 24.07 48.82 8.78
N SER A 99 24.89 48.95 9.82
CA SER A 99 25.54 47.81 10.48
C SER A 99 24.52 46.83 11.08
N ALA A 100 23.46 47.33 11.71
CA ALA A 100 22.40 46.48 12.26
C ALA A 100 21.64 45.73 11.17
N LEU A 101 21.28 46.40 10.07
CA LEU A 101 20.62 45.78 8.91
C LEU A 101 21.48 44.69 8.26
N SER A 102 22.79 44.94 8.10
CA SER A 102 23.73 43.93 7.61
C SER A 102 23.81 42.71 8.53
N LYS A 103 23.76 42.91 9.87
CA LYS A 103 23.71 41.79 10.83
C LYS A 103 22.40 41.00 10.70
N PHE A 104 21.26 41.66 10.53
CA PHE A 104 20.00 40.97 10.27
C PHE A 104 20.05 40.16 8.98
N SER A 105 20.59 40.74 7.89
CA SER A 105 20.77 40.04 6.62
C SER A 105 21.60 38.75 6.78
N VAL A 106 22.71 38.81 7.53
CA VAL A 106 23.56 37.64 7.83
C VAL A 106 22.78 36.58 8.62
N VAL A 107 22.13 36.97 9.72
CA VAL A 107 21.36 36.03 10.56
C VAL A 107 20.23 35.35 9.77
N THR A 108 19.51 36.12 8.94
CA THR A 108 18.47 35.61 8.06
C THR A 108 19.05 34.59 7.07
N LYS A 109 20.18 34.90 6.43
CA LYS A 109 20.85 34.00 5.47
C LYS A 109 21.32 32.69 6.10
N GLU A 110 21.91 32.76 7.29
CA GLU A 110 22.36 31.58 8.03
C GLU A 110 21.18 30.70 8.45
N THR A 111 20.14 31.31 9.00
CA THR A 111 18.89 30.63 9.37
C THR A 111 18.25 29.93 8.17
N ASN A 112 18.17 30.63 7.04
CA ASN A 112 17.63 30.08 5.80
C ASN A 112 18.47 28.90 5.28
N SER A 113 19.79 28.91 5.49
CA SER A 113 20.67 27.79 5.12
C SER A 113 20.37 26.52 5.93
N TYR A 114 20.11 26.65 7.23
CA TYR A 114 19.66 25.51 8.05
C TYR A 114 18.29 25.00 7.58
N PHE A 115 17.37 25.90 7.25
CA PHE A 115 16.04 25.52 6.77
C PHE A 115 16.09 24.83 5.39
N ALA A 116 16.98 25.29 4.49
CA ALA A 116 17.23 24.63 3.22
C ALA A 116 17.77 23.20 3.40
N ASN A 117 18.67 22.98 4.35
CA ASN A 117 19.13 21.64 4.72
C ASN A 117 17.98 20.76 5.22
N LEU A 118 17.14 21.30 6.11
CA LEU A 118 15.95 20.59 6.61
C LEU A 118 15.01 20.19 5.47
N MET A 119 14.74 21.08 4.52
CA MET A 119 13.88 20.77 3.36
C MET A 119 14.51 19.71 2.45
N GLN A 120 15.84 19.73 2.27
CA GLN A 120 16.55 18.69 1.53
C GLN A 120 16.44 17.33 2.22
N ASN A 121 16.58 17.30 3.54
CA ASN A 121 16.43 16.08 4.34
C ASN A 121 15.00 15.54 4.28
N LEU A 122 13.99 16.41 4.38
CA LEU A 122 12.58 16.02 4.20
C LEU A 122 12.35 15.38 2.82
N SER A 123 12.92 15.97 1.77
CA SER A 123 12.82 15.43 0.41
C SER A 123 13.45 14.04 0.33
N ASN A 124 14.67 13.89 0.85
CA ASN A 124 15.46 12.66 0.68
C ASN A 124 14.99 11.51 1.57
N ILE A 125 14.62 11.79 2.81
CA ILE A 125 14.31 10.77 3.83
C ILE A 125 12.83 10.40 3.80
N VAL A 126 11.94 11.34 3.47
CA VAL A 126 10.49 11.12 3.57
C VAL A 126 9.83 11.14 2.19
N LEU A 127 9.95 12.23 1.44
CA LEU A 127 9.16 12.42 0.22
C LEU A 127 9.56 11.43 -0.89
N SER A 128 10.85 11.32 -1.21
CA SER A 128 11.34 10.44 -2.28
C SER A 128 11.08 8.96 -2.03
N PRO A 129 11.34 8.41 -0.82
CA PRO A 129 10.98 7.02 -0.49
C PRO A 129 9.46 6.80 -0.56
N LEU A 130 8.66 7.72 -0.05
CA LEU A 130 7.19 7.62 -0.10
C LEU A 130 6.65 7.64 -1.53
N GLU A 131 7.17 8.53 -2.39
CA GLU A 131 6.79 8.56 -3.81
C GLU A 131 7.19 7.26 -4.53
N THR A 132 8.36 6.71 -4.22
CA THR A 132 8.85 5.44 -4.79
C THR A 132 7.98 4.26 -4.34
N PHE A 133 7.72 4.15 -3.04
CA PHE A 133 6.88 3.10 -2.47
C PHE A 133 5.48 3.08 -3.10
N ILE A 134 4.84 4.25 -3.22
CA ILE A 134 3.51 4.36 -3.84
C ILE A 134 3.55 4.00 -5.34
N LYS A 135 4.63 4.36 -6.06
CA LYS A 135 4.74 4.10 -7.50
C LYS A 135 5.09 2.65 -7.83
N VAL A 136 5.84 1.96 -6.98
CA VAL A 136 6.37 0.61 -7.25
C VAL A 136 5.54 -0.43 -6.51
N GLU A 137 5.55 -0.40 -5.19
CA GLU A 137 4.97 -1.46 -4.35
C GLU A 137 3.44 -1.44 -4.38
N MET A 138 2.84 -0.25 -4.36
CA MET A 138 1.38 -0.11 -4.25
C MET A 138 0.61 -0.29 -5.58
N LYS A 139 1.28 -0.57 -6.69
CA LYS A 139 0.62 -0.79 -7.99
C LYS A 139 0.08 -2.19 -8.18
N SER A 140 0.54 -3.18 -7.41
CA SER A 140 0.13 -4.56 -7.61
C SER A 140 -1.36 -4.74 -7.26
N ASP A 141 -2.08 -5.40 -8.17
CA ASP A 141 -3.42 -5.93 -7.93
C ASP A 141 -3.27 -7.42 -7.63
N MET A 142 -2.98 -7.71 -6.35
CA MET A 142 -2.80 -9.08 -5.88
C MET A 142 -4.10 -9.89 -5.96
N LYS A 143 -5.25 -9.23 -5.86
CA LYS A 143 -6.57 -9.86 -5.95
C LYS A 143 -6.79 -10.48 -7.33
N LYS A 144 -6.41 -9.78 -8.40
CA LYS A 144 -6.50 -10.32 -9.76
C LYS A 144 -5.71 -11.61 -9.95
N GLY A 145 -4.52 -11.70 -9.36
CA GLY A 145 -3.69 -12.91 -9.39
C GLY A 145 -4.36 -14.08 -8.67
N PHE A 146 -4.92 -13.81 -7.49
CA PHE A 146 -5.70 -14.78 -6.73
C PHE A 146 -6.95 -15.25 -7.49
N ASP A 147 -7.77 -14.33 -8.00
CA ASP A 147 -9.02 -14.64 -8.70
C ASP A 147 -8.76 -15.55 -9.92
N LYS A 148 -7.65 -15.32 -10.63
CA LYS A 148 -7.21 -16.18 -11.74
C LYS A 148 -6.85 -17.59 -11.26
N ALA A 149 -5.98 -17.70 -10.25
CA ALA A 149 -5.53 -18.98 -9.71
C ALA A 149 -6.70 -19.79 -9.11
N LEU A 150 -7.62 -19.10 -8.43
CA LEU A 150 -8.81 -19.72 -7.85
C LEU A 150 -9.73 -20.28 -8.93
N LYS A 151 -9.98 -19.51 -10.00
CA LYS A 151 -10.79 -19.98 -11.14
C LYS A 151 -10.18 -21.20 -11.83
N GLU A 152 -8.86 -21.21 -11.99
CA GLU A 152 -8.14 -22.38 -12.53
C GLU A 152 -8.27 -23.61 -11.62
N TYR A 153 -8.16 -23.41 -10.30
CA TYR A 153 -8.38 -24.47 -9.31
C TYR A 153 -9.80 -25.03 -9.38
N GLU A 154 -10.83 -24.17 -9.32
CA GLU A 154 -12.25 -24.56 -9.38
C GLU A 154 -12.55 -25.34 -10.68
N SER A 155 -12.00 -24.89 -11.81
CA SER A 155 -12.16 -25.57 -13.11
C SER A 155 -11.53 -26.97 -13.13
N LYS A 156 -10.34 -27.13 -12.56
CA LYS A 156 -9.65 -28.44 -12.46
C LYS A 156 -10.39 -29.38 -11.50
N PHE A 157 -10.84 -28.86 -10.37
CA PHE A 157 -11.63 -29.60 -9.40
C PHE A 157 -12.93 -30.14 -10.04
N ASP A 158 -13.65 -29.30 -10.78
CA ASP A 158 -14.88 -29.69 -11.47
C ASP A 158 -14.66 -30.74 -12.54
N LYS A 159 -13.55 -30.66 -13.29
CA LYS A 159 -13.18 -31.67 -14.28
C LYS A 159 -12.96 -33.03 -13.62
N ILE A 160 -12.13 -33.08 -12.56
CA ILE A 160 -11.83 -34.31 -11.81
C ILE A 160 -13.12 -34.90 -11.21
N ARG A 161 -14.00 -34.05 -10.66
CA ARG A 161 -15.30 -34.47 -10.12
C ARG A 161 -16.16 -35.15 -11.18
N LYS A 162 -16.28 -34.56 -12.38
CA LYS A 162 -17.05 -35.14 -13.50
C LYS A 162 -16.46 -36.47 -13.98
N GLU A 163 -15.13 -36.56 -14.09
CA GLU A 163 -14.43 -37.79 -14.47
C GLU A 163 -14.66 -38.91 -13.46
N LYS A 164 -14.57 -38.63 -12.14
CA LYS A 164 -14.88 -39.61 -11.09
C LYS A 164 -16.32 -40.12 -11.14
N ILE A 165 -17.29 -39.22 -11.36
CA ILE A 165 -18.72 -39.60 -11.51
C ILE A 165 -18.92 -40.49 -12.74
N GLN A 166 -18.26 -40.17 -13.86
CA GLN A 166 -18.36 -40.95 -15.09
C GLN A 166 -17.74 -42.34 -14.93
N ALA A 167 -16.55 -42.44 -14.34
CA ALA A 167 -15.89 -43.72 -14.05
C ALA A 167 -16.74 -44.61 -13.12
N ALA A 168 -17.39 -44.04 -12.11
CA ALA A 168 -18.28 -44.79 -11.22
C ALA A 168 -19.51 -45.37 -11.96
N LYS A 169 -20.08 -44.61 -12.90
CA LYS A 169 -21.20 -45.10 -13.74
C LYS A 169 -20.75 -46.23 -14.68
N GLU A 170 -19.57 -46.12 -15.27
CA GLU A 170 -19.00 -47.14 -16.16
C GLU A 170 -18.65 -48.43 -15.41
N ALA A 171 -18.27 -48.33 -14.13
CA ALA A 171 -18.02 -49.47 -13.24
C ALA A 171 -19.30 -50.17 -12.73
N GLY A 172 -20.50 -49.75 -13.17
CA GLY A 172 -21.76 -50.39 -12.83
C GLY A 172 -22.33 -50.01 -11.45
N HIS A 173 -21.75 -49.03 -10.77
CA HIS A 173 -22.33 -48.49 -9.53
C HIS A 173 -23.57 -47.65 -9.87
N THR A 174 -24.75 -48.07 -9.39
CA THR A 174 -25.97 -47.26 -9.50
C THR A 174 -25.91 -46.09 -8.53
N LYS A 175 -26.60 -45.00 -8.89
CA LYS A 175 -26.60 -43.66 -8.25
C LYS A 175 -26.59 -43.66 -6.71
N THR A 176 -27.11 -44.70 -6.06
CA THR A 176 -27.27 -44.82 -4.61
C THR A 176 -26.01 -45.19 -3.83
N ASP A 177 -24.98 -45.80 -4.43
CA ASP A 177 -23.77 -46.25 -3.70
C ASP A 177 -22.61 -45.24 -3.71
N VAL A 178 -22.68 -44.21 -4.56
CA VAL A 178 -21.76 -43.07 -4.50
C VAL A 178 -22.40 -42.04 -3.59
N SER A 179 -22.07 -42.06 -2.29
CA SER A 179 -22.51 -41.12 -1.24
C SER A 179 -22.89 -39.74 -1.80
N MET A 180 -24.17 -39.59 -2.17
CA MET A 180 -24.72 -38.34 -2.69
C MET A 180 -24.81 -37.27 -1.59
N THR A 181 -24.61 -37.66 -0.34
CA THR A 181 -24.66 -36.78 0.84
C THR A 181 -23.44 -35.86 0.94
N GLU A 182 -22.29 -36.22 0.34
CA GLU A 182 -21.07 -35.39 0.39
C GLU A 182 -20.86 -34.50 -0.84
N VAL A 183 -21.64 -34.69 -1.91
CA VAL A 183 -21.37 -34.10 -3.24
C VAL A 183 -22.30 -32.93 -3.59
N ASN A 184 -23.48 -32.82 -2.94
CA ASN A 184 -24.47 -31.80 -3.30
C ASN A 184 -24.47 -30.53 -2.41
N ASN A 185 -23.89 -30.57 -1.21
CA ASN A 185 -23.96 -29.44 -0.25
C ASN A 185 -22.71 -28.53 -0.25
N ARG A 186 -21.94 -28.46 -1.34
CA ARG A 186 -20.60 -27.86 -1.32
C ARG A 186 -20.42 -26.59 -2.16
N LEU A 187 -21.49 -26.01 -2.71
CA LEU A 187 -21.41 -24.78 -3.52
C LEU A 187 -22.50 -23.73 -3.24
N ASP A 188 -23.30 -23.87 -2.18
CA ASP A 188 -24.23 -22.83 -1.72
C ASP A 188 -23.68 -22.07 -0.49
#